data_AF-A0A8T3S9L5-F1
#
_entry.id   AF-A0A8T3S9L5-F1
#
_cell.length_a   1.000
_cell.length_b   1.000
_cell.length_c   1.000
_cell.angle_alpha   90.00
_cell.angle_beta   90.00
_cell.angle_gamma   90.00
#
_symmetry.space_group_name_H-M   'P 1'
#
loop_
_entity.id
_entity.type
_entity.pdbx_description
1 polymer ?
#
loop_
_entity_poly.entity_id
_entity_poly.type
_entity_poly.pdbx_seq_one_letter_code
_entity_poly.pdbx_strand_id
1 'polypeptide(L)'
;MIVATTDELLGYLADVVERAERYAATILPPNDADAVAWRRRGETLAMDLEMRLPAHPRSRPVDLTLRERWRATGRDRWVLSEYGHELHHHELDYRRALHRHDEAYFIRTFGVVTHEHCETPLGRPSCGHYAGDPVPEAITGFLRLYDIWLAGRRPDCSELRCLG
;
A
#
# COMPACT_ATOMS: atom_id res chain seq x y z
N MET A 1 -5.23 -0.79 16.95
CA MET A 1 -4.23 0.29 16.86
C MET A 1 -2.87 -0.35 16.67
N ILE A 2 -2.15 0.02 15.61
CA ILE A 2 -0.84 -0.58 15.27
C ILE A 2 0.23 0.36 15.81
N VAL A 3 1.15 -0.17 16.62
CA VAL A 3 2.20 0.60 17.29
C VAL A 3 3.55 -0.07 17.08
N ALA A 4 4.61 0.73 17.00
CA ALA A 4 5.97 0.25 16.83
C ALA A 4 6.99 1.18 17.50
N THR A 5 8.16 0.65 17.85
CA THR A 5 9.38 1.42 18.18
C THR A 5 10.15 1.80 16.91
N THR A 6 11.16 2.66 17.05
CA THR A 6 12.01 3.02 15.91
C THR A 6 12.77 1.80 15.37
N ASP A 7 13.29 0.95 16.26
CA ASP A 7 14.01 -0.27 15.88
C ASP A 7 13.10 -1.28 15.16
N GLU A 8 11.86 -1.44 15.64
CA GLU A 8 10.85 -2.28 14.98
C GLU A 8 10.54 -1.76 13.56
N LEU A 9 10.40 -0.44 13.38
CA LEU A 9 10.17 0.17 12.07
C LEU A 9 11.37 0.02 11.12
N LEU A 10 12.60 0.10 11.63
CA LEU A 10 13.81 -0.14 10.82
C LEU A 10 13.88 -1.59 10.34
N GLY A 11 13.66 -2.56 11.23
CA GLY A 11 13.60 -3.98 10.86
C GLY A 11 12.49 -4.26 9.86
N TYR A 12 11.31 -3.69 10.11
CA TYR A 12 10.16 -3.81 9.22
C TYR A 12 10.42 -3.27 7.79
N LEU A 13 11.09 -2.12 7.64
CA LEU A 13 11.48 -1.63 6.31
C LEU A 13 12.47 -2.58 5.62
N ALA A 14 13.43 -3.12 6.37
CA ALA A 14 14.38 -4.10 5.82
C ALA A 14 13.66 -5.37 5.34
N ASP A 15 12.68 -5.87 6.09
CA ASP A 15 11.89 -7.04 5.69
C ASP A 15 11.09 -6.80 4.39
N VAL A 16 10.52 -5.60 4.23
CA VAL A 16 9.81 -5.22 3.00
C VAL A 16 10.78 -5.17 1.81
N VAL A 17 11.96 -4.58 1.99
CA VAL A 17 13.01 -4.51 0.95
C VAL A 17 13.47 -5.91 0.56
N GLU A 18 13.83 -6.75 1.54
CA GLU A 18 14.24 -8.13 1.31
C GLU A 18 13.16 -8.91 0.55
N ARG A 19 11.88 -8.71 0.92
CA ARG A 19 10.77 -9.40 0.26
C ARG A 19 10.59 -8.93 -1.18
N ALA A 20 10.68 -7.63 -1.43
CA ALA A 20 10.59 -7.07 -2.77
C ALA A 20 11.69 -7.65 -3.68
N GLU A 21 12.94 -7.68 -3.20
CA GLU A 21 14.08 -8.26 -3.91
C GLU A 21 13.89 -9.75 -4.20
N ARG A 22 13.43 -10.53 -3.20
CA ARG A 22 13.15 -11.96 -3.36
C ARG A 22 12.12 -12.24 -4.46
N TYR A 23 11.18 -11.31 -4.65
CA TYR A 23 10.17 -11.38 -5.70
C TYR A 23 10.57 -10.67 -7.00
N ALA A 24 11.85 -10.30 -7.13
CA ALA A 24 12.41 -9.58 -8.28
C ALA A 24 11.71 -8.25 -8.58
N ALA A 25 11.02 -7.67 -7.59
CA ALA A 25 10.50 -6.32 -7.70
C ALA A 25 11.67 -5.33 -7.67
N THR A 26 11.70 -4.43 -8.65
CA THR A 26 12.70 -3.35 -8.68
C THR A 26 12.23 -2.20 -7.82
N ILE A 27 12.93 -1.93 -6.74
CA ILE A 27 12.67 -0.76 -5.89
C ILE A 27 13.13 0.50 -6.61
N LEU A 28 12.25 1.51 -6.64
CA LEU A 28 12.52 2.84 -7.16
C LEU A 28 12.69 3.80 -5.97
N PRO A 29 13.91 4.28 -5.70
CA PRO A 29 14.11 5.26 -4.64
C PRO A 29 13.28 6.53 -4.88
N PRO A 30 12.63 7.08 -3.84
CA PRO A 30 11.77 8.24 -3.99
C PRO A 30 12.59 9.53 -4.16
N ASN A 31 12.21 10.40 -5.11
CA ASN A 31 12.79 11.76 -5.30
C ASN A 31 14.32 11.79 -5.48
N ASP A 32 14.85 10.95 -6.35
CA ASP A 32 16.29 10.88 -6.68
C ASP A 32 17.21 10.53 -5.48
N ALA A 33 16.65 9.92 -4.42
CA ALA A 33 17.44 9.45 -3.29
C ALA A 33 18.29 8.22 -3.67
N ASP A 34 19.43 8.03 -2.98
CA ASP A 34 20.29 6.86 -3.19
C ASP A 34 19.69 5.57 -2.62
N ALA A 35 18.78 5.67 -1.65
CA ALA A 35 18.15 4.54 -0.98
C ALA A 35 16.76 4.88 -0.43
N VAL A 36 15.96 3.84 -0.16
CA VAL A 36 14.71 3.97 0.57
C VAL A 36 15.01 4.06 2.06
N ALA A 37 14.40 5.04 2.74
CA ALA A 37 14.57 5.25 4.16
C ALA A 37 13.32 5.87 4.78
N TRP A 38 13.17 5.69 6.09
CA TRP A 38 12.21 6.45 6.87
C TRP A 38 12.55 7.95 6.85
N ARG A 39 11.56 8.78 6.54
CA ARG A 39 11.69 10.23 6.52
C ARG A 39 10.94 10.84 7.68
N ARG A 40 11.65 11.53 8.56
CA ARG A 40 11.04 12.25 9.68
C ARG A 40 10.70 13.69 9.27
N ARG A 41 9.47 14.11 9.54
CA ARG A 41 9.00 15.50 9.41
C ARG A 41 8.22 15.87 10.68
N GLY A 42 8.88 16.56 11.60
CA GLY A 42 8.30 16.88 12.92
C GLY A 42 7.96 15.61 13.70
N GLU A 43 6.67 15.46 14.03
CA GLU A 43 6.09 14.32 14.76
C GLU A 43 5.62 13.18 13.85
N THR A 44 5.85 13.28 12.54
CA THR A 44 5.51 12.24 11.57
C THR A 44 6.76 11.54 11.05
N LEU A 45 6.71 10.21 11.00
CA LEU A 45 7.64 9.37 10.26
C LEU A 45 6.93 8.80 9.03
N ALA A 46 7.58 8.87 7.88
CA ALA A 46 6.99 8.48 6.60
C ALA A 46 7.87 7.44 5.89
N MET A 47 7.24 6.38 5.40
CA MET A 47 7.80 5.48 4.40
C MET A 47 7.06 5.69 3.09
N ASP A 48 7.82 5.87 2.01
CA ASP A 48 7.31 5.91 0.65
C ASP A 48 8.19 4.98 -0.18
N LEU A 49 7.61 3.87 -0.63
CA LEU A 49 8.27 2.86 -1.42
C LEU A 49 7.53 2.69 -2.74
N GLU A 50 8.21 2.92 -3.85
CA GLU A 50 7.71 2.65 -5.18
C GLU A 50 8.48 1.46 -5.75
N MET A 51 7.78 0.55 -6.41
CA MET A 51 8.35 -0.67 -6.95
C MET A 51 7.77 -0.95 -8.33
N ARG A 52 8.58 -1.56 -9.20
CA ARG A 52 8.13 -2.18 -10.44
C ARG A 52 8.21 -3.68 -10.31
N LEU A 53 7.08 -4.36 -10.50
CA LEU A 53 7.06 -5.82 -10.51
C LEU A 53 7.66 -6.35 -11.82
N PRO A 54 8.21 -7.58 -11.83
CA PRO A 54 8.71 -8.21 -13.04
C PRO A 54 7.66 -8.20 -14.15
N ALA A 55 8.05 -7.83 -15.36
CA ALA A 55 7.17 -7.91 -16.52
C ALA A 55 7.97 -8.37 -17.73
N HIS A 56 7.28 -8.92 -18.73
CA HIS A 56 7.92 -9.23 -20.00
C HIS A 56 8.50 -7.94 -20.60
N PRO A 57 9.66 -7.94 -21.29
CA PRO A 57 10.29 -6.71 -21.79
C PRO A 57 9.44 -5.85 -22.74
N ARG A 58 8.39 -6.44 -23.33
CA ARG A 58 7.43 -5.77 -24.22
C ARG A 58 6.13 -5.35 -23.54
N SER A 59 5.96 -5.71 -22.27
CA SER A 59 4.80 -5.37 -21.46
C SER A 59 4.94 -3.98 -20.86
N ARG A 60 3.81 -3.33 -20.59
CA ARG A 60 3.83 -2.11 -19.78
C ARG A 60 4.17 -2.49 -18.33
N PRO A 61 4.88 -1.63 -17.58
CA PRO A 61 5.24 -1.94 -16.20
C PRO A 61 4.01 -2.16 -15.33
N VAL A 62 4.20 -2.91 -14.25
CA VAL A 62 3.23 -3.02 -13.15
C VAL A 62 3.84 -2.31 -11.96
N ASP A 63 3.19 -1.24 -11.52
CA ASP A 63 3.68 -0.42 -10.43
C ASP A 63 3.02 -0.85 -9.12
N LEU A 64 3.81 -1.05 -8.07
CA LEU A 64 3.34 -1.31 -6.71
C LEU A 64 3.91 -0.22 -5.81
N THR A 65 3.05 0.45 -5.06
CA THR A 65 3.43 1.55 -4.16
C THR A 65 2.99 1.22 -2.74
N LEU A 66 3.88 1.40 -1.76
CA LEU A 66 3.58 1.30 -0.34
C LEU A 66 3.90 2.64 0.32
N ARG A 67 2.88 3.27 0.93
CA ARG A 67 3.03 4.53 1.67
C ARG A 67 2.47 4.35 3.05
N GLU A 68 3.25 4.72 4.05
CA GLU A 68 2.82 4.71 5.44
C GLU A 68 3.20 6.01 6.15
N ARG A 69 2.33 6.44 7.07
CA ARG A 69 2.56 7.59 7.95
C ARG A 69 2.33 7.18 9.39
N TRP A 70 3.36 7.40 10.19
CA TRP A 70 3.40 7.07 11.60
C TRP A 70 3.51 8.34 12.41
N ARG A 71 2.71 8.46 13.48
CA ARG A 71 2.74 9.61 14.38
C ARG A 71 3.42 9.23 15.69
N ALA A 72 4.24 10.14 16.22
CA ALA A 72 4.86 9.95 17.51
C ALA A 72 3.80 9.95 18.62
N THR A 73 3.86 8.97 19.53
CA THR A 73 3.03 8.90 20.75
C THR A 73 3.87 8.89 22.02
N GLY A 74 5.19 8.94 21.87
CA GLY A 74 6.17 8.99 22.95
C GLY A 74 7.58 9.14 22.39
N ARG A 75 8.60 8.99 23.26
CA ARG A 75 10.01 9.18 22.89
C ARG A 75 10.50 8.21 21.81
N ASP A 76 10.01 6.97 21.83
CA ASP A 76 10.36 5.89 20.90
C ASP A 76 9.13 5.01 20.62
N ARG A 77 7.98 5.66 20.45
CA ARG A 77 6.72 4.98 20.16
C ARG A 77 6.00 5.72 19.06
N TRP A 78 5.58 4.95 18.08
CA TRP A 78 4.92 5.40 16.88
C TRP A 78 3.61 4.65 16.71
N VAL A 79 2.59 5.33 16.21
CA VAL A 79 1.30 4.73 15.85
C VAL A 79 1.07 4.90 14.35
N LEU A 80 0.69 3.83 13.67
CA LEU A 80 0.32 3.91 12.25
C LEU A 80 -0.97 4.71 12.13
N SER A 81 -0.83 5.90 11.54
CA SER A 81 -1.93 6.84 11.36
C SER A 81 -2.59 6.70 9.99
N GLU A 82 -1.80 6.47 8.95
CA GLU A 82 -2.29 6.37 7.58
C GLU A 82 -1.45 5.34 6.80
N TYR A 83 -2.10 4.61 5.91
CA TYR A 83 -1.41 3.84 4.88
C TYR A 83 -2.16 3.86 3.55
N GLY A 84 -1.41 3.73 2.47
CA GLY A 84 -1.90 3.51 1.12
C GLY A 84 -1.00 2.52 0.40
N HIS A 85 -1.53 1.34 0.10
CA HIS A 85 -0.84 0.31 -0.66
C HIS A 85 -1.56 0.14 -1.99
N GLU A 86 -0.87 0.35 -3.10
CA GLU A 86 -1.50 0.42 -4.42
C GLU A 86 -0.78 -0.44 -5.45
N LEU A 87 -1.55 -1.07 -6.33
CA LEU A 87 -1.10 -1.81 -7.49
C LEU A 87 -1.76 -1.22 -8.74
N HIS A 88 -0.95 -0.86 -9.73
CA HIS A 88 -1.39 -0.42 -11.04
C HIS A 88 -0.85 -1.37 -12.10
N HIS A 89 -1.75 -2.00 -12.85
CA HIS A 89 -1.38 -2.85 -13.97
C HIS A 89 -1.81 -2.18 -15.28
N HIS A 90 -0.90 -1.47 -15.94
CA HIS A 90 -1.24 -0.64 -17.11
C HIS A 90 -1.62 -1.44 -18.35
N GLU A 91 -1.07 -2.65 -18.53
CA GLU A 91 -1.40 -3.51 -19.66
C GLU A 91 -2.75 -4.22 -19.49
N LEU A 92 -2.99 -4.82 -18.33
CA LEU A 92 -4.29 -5.40 -17.99
C LEU A 92 -5.32 -4.34 -17.60
N ASP A 93 -4.96 -3.07 -17.54
CA ASP A 93 -5.85 -1.92 -17.36
C ASP A 93 -6.68 -2.01 -16.07
N TYR A 94 -6.00 -2.14 -14.92
CA TYR A 94 -6.65 -2.12 -13.61
C TYR A 94 -5.82 -1.47 -12.51
N ARG A 95 -6.52 -1.06 -11.44
CA ARG A 95 -5.94 -0.65 -10.15
C ARG A 95 -6.58 -1.40 -8.99
N ARG A 96 -5.76 -1.76 -8.01
CA ARG A 96 -6.20 -2.18 -6.68
C ARG A 96 -5.46 -1.40 -5.61
N ALA A 97 -6.17 -0.82 -4.66
CA ALA A 97 -5.58 -0.05 -3.57
C ALA A 97 -6.19 -0.42 -2.22
N LEU A 98 -5.37 -0.52 -1.18
CA LEU A 98 -5.73 -0.79 0.21
C LEU A 98 -5.38 0.43 1.05
N HIS A 99 -6.38 1.10 1.62
CA HIS A 99 -6.21 2.39 2.26
C HIS A 99 -6.70 2.42 3.71
N ARG A 100 -5.99 3.21 4.51
CA ARG A 100 -6.40 3.71 5.81
C ARG A 100 -6.02 5.17 5.91
N HIS A 101 -7.02 6.03 5.93
CA HIS A 101 -6.88 7.44 6.25
C HIS A 101 -8.25 7.95 6.73
N ASP A 102 -8.27 9.12 7.36
CA ASP A 102 -9.50 9.75 7.86
C ASP A 102 -10.39 8.78 8.66
N GLU A 103 -9.79 7.96 9.53
CA GLU A 103 -10.48 6.86 10.23
C GLU A 103 -11.79 7.30 10.88
N ALA A 104 -11.77 8.45 11.55
CA ALA A 104 -12.95 8.97 12.22
C ALA A 104 -14.10 9.24 11.23
N TYR A 105 -13.80 9.69 10.01
CA TYR A 105 -14.79 9.85 8.94
C TYR A 105 -15.29 8.49 8.42
N PHE A 106 -14.39 7.55 8.10
CA PHE A 106 -14.78 6.24 7.56
C PHE A 106 -15.55 5.39 8.58
N ILE A 107 -15.20 5.45 9.87
CA ILE A 107 -15.94 4.78 10.95
C ILE A 107 -17.35 5.37 11.05
N ARG A 108 -17.47 6.71 11.10
CA ARG A 108 -18.78 7.37 11.23
C ARG A 108 -19.69 7.13 10.03
N THR A 109 -19.12 7.13 8.82
CA THR A 109 -19.88 7.11 7.57
C THR A 109 -20.19 5.68 7.11
N PHE A 110 -19.23 4.77 7.28
CA PHE A 110 -19.27 3.44 6.66
C PHE A 110 -19.05 2.28 7.66
N GLY A 111 -18.76 2.57 8.92
CA GLY A 111 -18.52 1.55 9.96
C GLY A 111 -17.23 0.76 9.76
N VAL A 112 -16.28 1.26 8.96
CA VAL A 112 -15.00 0.61 8.69
C VAL A 112 -13.83 1.55 8.98
N VAL A 113 -12.68 0.99 9.35
CA VAL A 113 -11.43 1.75 9.53
C VAL A 113 -10.59 1.82 8.25
N THR A 114 -10.90 0.92 7.31
CA THR A 114 -10.12 0.66 6.10
C THR A 114 -11.04 0.48 4.93
N HIS A 115 -10.58 0.91 3.77
CA HIS A 115 -11.31 0.80 2.53
C HIS A 115 -10.37 0.44 1.39
N GLU A 116 -10.95 0.05 0.26
CA GLU A 116 -10.22 -0.30 -0.94
C GLU A 116 -10.72 0.51 -2.13
N HIS A 117 -9.85 0.73 -3.10
CA HIS A 117 -10.24 1.14 -4.44
C HIS A 117 -9.98 -0.01 -5.41
N CYS A 118 -10.94 -0.25 -6.29
CA CYS A 118 -10.84 -1.24 -7.34
C CYS A 118 -11.35 -0.61 -8.64
N GLU A 119 -10.52 -0.62 -9.67
CA GLU A 119 -10.84 -0.03 -10.97
C GLU A 119 -10.57 -1.06 -12.06
N THR A 120 -11.63 -1.52 -12.74
CA THR A 120 -11.54 -2.35 -13.94
C THR A 120 -12.59 -1.89 -14.97
N PRO A 121 -12.22 -1.03 -15.95
CA PRO A 121 -10.87 -0.59 -16.31
C PRO A 121 -10.30 0.52 -15.42
N LEU A 122 -9.00 0.80 -15.57
CA LEU A 122 -8.31 1.88 -14.86
C LEU A 122 -8.98 3.24 -15.11
N GLY A 123 -9.10 4.05 -14.07
CA GLY A 123 -9.75 5.37 -14.11
C GLY A 123 -11.27 5.32 -14.22
N ARG A 124 -11.90 4.14 -14.14
CA ARG A 124 -13.35 3.96 -14.19
C ARG A 124 -13.84 3.07 -13.03
N PRO A 125 -13.82 3.59 -11.79
CA PRO A 125 -14.33 2.84 -10.65
C PRO A 125 -15.85 2.64 -10.76
N SER A 126 -16.30 1.41 -10.50
CA SER A 126 -17.74 1.11 -10.38
C SER A 126 -18.32 1.54 -9.03
N CYS A 127 -17.48 1.76 -8.02
CA CYS A 127 -17.83 2.29 -6.70
C CYS A 127 -16.67 3.15 -6.17
N GLY A 128 -16.96 4.24 -5.46
CA GLY A 128 -15.95 5.15 -4.95
C GLY A 128 -15.03 4.50 -3.91
N HIS A 129 -15.62 3.73 -2.98
CA HIS A 129 -14.91 3.01 -1.93
C HIS A 129 -15.52 1.64 -1.69
N TYR A 130 -14.67 0.65 -1.52
CA TYR A 130 -15.07 -0.69 -1.10
C TYR A 130 -14.66 -0.95 0.34
N ALA A 131 -15.40 -1.81 1.04
CA ALA A 131 -14.99 -2.28 2.35
C ALA A 131 -13.66 -3.02 2.23
N GLY A 132 -12.71 -2.68 3.09
CA GLY A 132 -11.40 -3.32 3.11
C GLY A 132 -11.10 -3.95 4.44
N ASP A 133 -10.37 -5.07 4.41
CA ASP A 133 -9.81 -5.67 5.61
C ASP A 133 -8.58 -4.89 6.09
N PRO A 134 -8.41 -4.70 7.41
CA PRO A 134 -7.22 -4.05 7.93
C PRO A 134 -5.93 -4.71 7.46
N VAL A 135 -4.96 -3.86 7.10
CA VAL A 135 -3.60 -4.27 6.75
C VAL A 135 -2.70 -3.88 7.93
N PRO A 136 -2.23 -4.86 8.72
CA PRO A 136 -1.46 -4.58 9.93
C PRO A 136 -0.06 -4.01 9.64
N GLU A 137 0.53 -4.36 8.51
CA GLU A 137 1.91 -4.02 8.14
C GLU A 137 1.99 -3.92 6.60
N ALA A 138 2.79 -3.02 6.02
CA ALA A 138 2.90 -2.99 4.55
C ALA A 138 3.46 -4.27 3.91
N ILE A 139 4.14 -5.17 4.64
CA ILE A 139 4.46 -6.48 4.06
C ILE A 139 3.20 -7.29 3.78
N THR A 140 2.16 -7.18 4.63
CA THR A 140 0.85 -7.78 4.36
C THR A 140 0.19 -7.10 3.15
N GLY A 141 0.29 -5.78 3.03
CA GLY A 141 -0.22 -5.02 1.88
C GLY A 141 0.46 -5.43 0.58
N PHE A 142 1.79 -5.50 0.60
CA PHE A 142 2.62 -5.98 -0.49
C PHE A 142 2.18 -7.38 -0.93
N LEU A 143 2.11 -8.35 -0.02
CA LEU A 143 1.78 -9.74 -0.35
C LEU A 143 0.39 -9.87 -0.95
N ARG A 144 -0.62 -9.19 -0.37
CA ARG A 144 -1.99 -9.19 -0.91
C ARG A 144 -2.04 -8.64 -2.34
N LEU A 145 -1.35 -7.53 -2.60
CA LEU A 145 -1.32 -6.94 -3.94
C LEU A 145 -0.49 -7.78 -4.92
N TYR A 146 0.61 -8.36 -4.45
CA TYR A 146 1.45 -9.26 -5.24
C TYR A 146 0.68 -10.52 -5.66
N ASP A 147 -0.14 -11.10 -4.78
CA ASP A 147 -1.01 -12.23 -5.10
C ASP A 147 -2.05 -11.87 -6.18
N ILE A 148 -2.61 -10.66 -6.12
CA ILE A 148 -3.52 -10.16 -7.16
C ILE A 148 -2.81 -10.04 -8.51
N TRP A 149 -1.57 -9.56 -8.51
CA TRP A 149 -0.75 -9.51 -9.72
C TRP A 149 -0.43 -10.92 -10.25
N LEU A 150 -0.01 -11.85 -9.39
CA LEU A 150 0.29 -13.23 -9.76
C LEU A 150 -0.90 -13.99 -10.36
N ALA A 151 -2.13 -13.61 -10.02
CA ALA A 151 -3.32 -14.19 -10.63
C ALA A 151 -3.40 -13.96 -12.15
N GLY A 152 -2.64 -12.99 -12.69
CA GLY A 152 -2.48 -12.78 -14.13
C GLY A 152 -3.77 -12.35 -14.85
N ARG A 153 -4.76 -11.88 -14.11
CA ARG A 153 -6.08 -11.47 -14.62
C ARG A 153 -6.57 -10.23 -13.89
N ARG A 154 -7.49 -9.49 -14.52
CA ARG A 154 -8.16 -8.35 -13.88
C ARG A 154 -8.92 -8.83 -12.62
N PRO A 155 -8.82 -8.11 -11.49
CA PRO A 155 -9.63 -8.43 -10.32
C PRO A 155 -11.11 -8.15 -10.62
N ASP A 156 -12.02 -8.96 -10.08
CA ASP A 156 -13.44 -8.67 -10.16
C ASP A 156 -13.85 -7.73 -9.02
N CYS A 157 -14.07 -6.45 -9.35
CA CYS A 157 -14.48 -5.47 -8.34
C CYS A 157 -15.91 -5.71 -7.81
N SER A 158 -16.73 -6.52 -8.50
CA SER A 158 -18.09 -6.85 -8.06
C SER A 158 -18.13 -7.82 -6.88
N GLU A 159 -17.04 -8.55 -6.63
CA GLU A 159 -16.90 -9.42 -5.45
C GLU A 159 -16.71 -8.61 -4.16
N LEU A 160 -16.49 -7.30 -4.26
CA LEU A 160 -16.29 -6.42 -3.11
C LEU A 160 -17.57 -5.74 -2.67
N ARG A 161 -17.68 -5.54 -1.36
CA ARG A 161 -18.77 -4.77 -0.76
C ARG A 161 -18.54 -3.27 -0.96
N CYS A 162 -19.29 -2.67 -1.88
CA CYS A 162 -19.32 -1.21 -2.06
C CYS A 162 -19.84 -0.49 -0.79
N LEU A 163 -19.23 0.66 -0.46
CA LEU A 163 -19.59 1.47 0.72
C LEU A 163 -20.47 2.67 0.39
N GLY A 164 -20.64 3.03 -0.89
CA GLY A 164 -21.36 4.22 -1.34
C GLY A 164 -20.49 5.13 -2.19
#